data_AF-A0A4Y2EBJ8-F1
#
_entry.id   AF-A0A4Y2EBJ8-F1
#
_cell.length_a   1.000
_cell.length_b   1.000
_cell.length_c   1.000
_cell.angle_alpha   90.00
_cell.angle_beta   90.00
_cell.angle_gamma   90.00
#
_symmetry.space_group_name_H-M   'P 1'
#
loop_
_entity.id
_entity.type
_entity.pdbx_description
1 polymer ?
#
loop_
_entity_poly.entity_id
_entity_poly.type
_entity_poly.pdbx_seq_one_letter_code
_entity_poly.pdbx_strand_id
1 'polypeptide(L)'
;MITKLSQIQRPFLLNTTAAYRTTPTAALQSITRIMPLVIKLEAEAQFVQLARSTKNLTIEGEEYNYKTYEEKATGWSCHPAEFLDDERVNPEEILGAVGEINVFTDGSKMGQDVGSAFCVFGEQERIAEWKGRLSLNNSLSQAKQIALQEEIKYAQIQQEQVNIWSDSQSIRKALLNQKSNSQIHSRLSVQHS
;
A
#
# COMPACT_ATOMS: atom_id res chain seq x y z
N MET A 1 -2.42 27.25 -21.38
CA MET A 1 -2.12 26.55 -20.11
C MET A 1 -0.93 25.58 -20.27
N ILE A 2 -0.92 24.74 -21.32
CA ILE A 2 0.16 23.79 -21.67
C ILE A 2 1.55 24.45 -21.76
N THR A 3 1.63 25.66 -22.33
CA THR A 3 2.88 26.41 -22.47
C THR A 3 3.48 26.87 -21.14
N LYS A 4 2.64 27.27 -20.17
CA LYS A 4 3.10 27.73 -18.83
C LYS A 4 3.68 26.59 -18.01
N LEU A 5 3.04 25.42 -18.00
CA LEU A 5 3.56 24.25 -17.27
C LEU A 5 4.88 23.75 -17.87
N SER A 6 5.00 23.80 -19.19
CA SER A 6 6.26 23.47 -19.89
C SER A 6 7.38 24.47 -19.54
N GLN A 7 7.05 25.76 -19.38
CA GLN A 7 8.00 26.79 -18.93
C GLN A 7 8.46 26.55 -17.49
N ILE A 8 7.59 26.07 -16.60
CA ILE A 8 7.94 25.74 -15.21
C ILE A 8 8.83 24.49 -15.14
N GLN A 9 8.54 23.46 -15.94
CA GLN A 9 9.28 22.20 -15.92
C GLN A 9 10.68 22.33 -16.55
N ARG A 10 10.81 23.16 -17.60
CA ARG A 10 12.03 23.24 -18.41
C ARG A 10 13.30 23.57 -17.59
N PRO A 11 13.32 24.57 -16.68
CA PRO A 11 14.49 24.84 -15.85
C PRO A 11 14.97 23.64 -15.04
N PHE A 12 14.05 22.85 -14.47
CA PHE A 12 14.39 21.63 -13.74
C PHE A 12 15.07 20.61 -14.66
N LEU A 13 14.49 20.35 -15.83
CA LEU A 13 15.06 19.43 -16.82
C LEU A 13 16.45 19.88 -17.32
N LEU A 14 16.63 21.18 -17.52
CA LEU A 14 17.91 21.76 -17.94
C LEU A 14 19.00 21.62 -16.87
N ASN A 15 18.64 21.80 -15.60
CA ASN A 15 19.58 21.61 -14.49
C ASN A 15 20.07 20.16 -14.41
N THR A 16 19.18 19.19 -14.66
CA THR A 16 19.54 17.76 -14.64
C THR A 16 20.38 17.36 -15.86
N THR A 17 20.19 18.01 -17.01
CA THR A 17 20.80 17.59 -18.29
C THR A 17 22.00 18.42 -18.73
N ALA A 18 22.30 19.54 -18.05
CA ALA A 18 23.47 20.44 -18.15
C ALA A 18 23.97 20.81 -19.57
N ALA A 19 24.45 19.84 -20.35
CA ALA A 19 24.97 19.95 -21.71
C ALA A 19 23.88 20.23 -22.77
N TYR A 20 22.64 19.80 -22.52
CA TYR A 20 21.54 19.84 -23.50
C TYR A 20 20.72 21.15 -23.46
N ARG A 21 21.40 22.31 -23.36
CA ARG A 21 20.75 23.61 -23.10
C ARG A 21 19.79 24.07 -24.21
N THR A 22 20.12 23.74 -25.46
CA THR A 22 19.36 24.13 -26.65
C THR A 22 18.33 23.06 -27.06
N THR A 23 18.29 21.93 -26.36
CA THR A 23 17.41 20.81 -26.70
C THR A 23 15.94 21.14 -26.42
N PRO A 24 15.00 20.73 -27.29
CA PRO A 24 13.56 20.88 -27.04
C PRO A 24 13.11 20.19 -25.75
N THR A 25 12.12 20.75 -25.05
CA THR A 25 11.64 20.22 -23.76
C THR A 25 11.16 18.77 -23.85
N ALA A 26 10.50 18.40 -24.96
CA ALA A 26 10.05 17.02 -25.20
C ALA A 26 11.22 16.02 -25.22
N ALA A 27 12.32 16.36 -25.89
CA ALA A 27 13.51 15.51 -25.92
C ALA A 27 14.20 15.43 -24.55
N LEU A 28 14.21 16.52 -23.78
CA LEU A 28 14.71 16.49 -22.39
C LEU A 28 13.90 15.56 -21.50
N GLN A 29 12.56 15.57 -21.62
CA GLN A 29 11.67 14.66 -20.91
C GLN A 29 11.98 13.19 -21.26
N SER A 30 12.19 12.88 -22.54
CA SER A 30 12.58 11.54 -22.98
C SER A 30 13.94 11.10 -22.41
N ILE A 31 14.96 11.96 -22.48
CA ILE A 31 16.33 11.65 -22.00
C ILE A 31 16.34 11.43 -20.48
N THR A 32 15.66 12.30 -19.74
CA THR A 32 15.57 12.21 -18.27
C THR A 32 14.58 11.16 -17.78
N ARG A 33 13.74 10.63 -18.69
CA ARG A 33 12.57 9.79 -18.36
C ARG A 33 11.61 10.47 -17.37
N ILE A 34 11.53 11.80 -17.42
CA ILE A 34 10.61 12.58 -16.59
C ILE A 34 9.36 12.89 -17.40
N MET A 35 8.20 12.49 -16.88
CA MET A 35 6.90 12.71 -17.52
C MET A 35 6.58 14.22 -17.64
N PRO A 36 5.91 14.66 -18.73
CA PRO A 36 5.41 16.03 -18.83
C PRO A 36 4.50 16.42 -17.67
N LEU A 37 4.71 17.62 -17.09
CA LEU A 37 3.91 18.11 -15.96
C LEU A 37 2.41 18.15 -16.27
N VAL A 38 2.02 18.45 -17.51
CA VAL A 38 0.61 18.48 -17.93
C VAL A 38 -0.05 17.12 -17.69
N ILE A 39 0.60 16.04 -18.16
CA ILE A 39 0.10 14.67 -18.02
C ILE A 39 0.07 14.26 -16.55
N LYS A 40 1.14 14.58 -15.80
CA LYS A 40 1.21 14.23 -14.38
C LYS A 40 0.12 14.93 -13.55
N LEU A 41 -0.17 16.19 -13.86
CA LEU A 41 -1.17 16.98 -13.16
C LEU A 41 -2.60 16.53 -13.50
N GLU A 42 -2.84 16.15 -14.74
CA GLU A 42 -4.11 15.53 -15.17
C GLU A 42 -4.34 14.19 -14.44
N ALA A 43 -3.34 13.31 -14.43
CA ALA A 43 -3.41 12.05 -13.69
C ALA A 43 -3.64 12.26 -12.19
N GLU A 44 -2.96 13.23 -11.57
CA GLU A 44 -3.16 13.57 -10.16
C GLU A 44 -4.57 14.14 -9.90
N ALA A 45 -5.09 14.99 -10.79
CA ALA A 45 -6.42 15.54 -10.68
C ALA A 45 -7.51 14.45 -10.77
N GLN A 46 -7.33 13.48 -11.67
CA GLN A 46 -8.21 12.31 -11.76
C GLN A 46 -8.13 11.46 -10.48
N PHE A 47 -6.92 11.18 -10.00
CA PHE A 47 -6.74 10.44 -8.74
C PHE A 47 -7.40 11.14 -7.54
N VAL A 48 -7.25 12.47 -7.42
CA VAL A 48 -7.91 13.26 -6.37
C VAL A 48 -9.44 13.19 -6.50
N GLN A 49 -9.99 13.21 -7.71
CA GLN A 49 -11.43 13.08 -7.91
C GLN A 49 -11.98 11.73 -7.43
N LEU A 50 -11.25 10.64 -7.70
CA LEU A 50 -11.58 9.30 -7.20
C LEU A 50 -11.43 9.20 -5.69
N ALA A 51 -10.23 9.50 -5.17
CA ALA A 51 -9.86 9.18 -3.79
C ALA A 51 -10.32 10.20 -2.74
N ARG A 52 -10.69 11.43 -3.13
CA ARG A 52 -11.14 12.49 -2.22
C ARG A 52 -12.52 13.03 -2.56
N SER A 53 -12.84 13.22 -3.84
CA SER A 53 -14.14 13.77 -4.25
C SER A 53 -15.21 12.70 -4.43
N THR A 54 -14.88 11.42 -4.21
CA THR A 54 -15.80 10.26 -4.27
C THR A 54 -16.66 10.26 -5.53
N LYS A 55 -16.04 10.51 -6.68
CA LYS A 55 -16.69 10.52 -7.99
C LYS A 55 -16.12 9.42 -8.87
N ASN A 56 -17.01 8.66 -9.52
CA ASN A 56 -16.60 7.72 -10.56
C ASN A 56 -15.98 8.49 -11.74
N LEU A 57 -15.00 7.89 -12.38
CA LEU A 57 -14.37 8.42 -13.59
C LEU A 57 -14.44 7.41 -14.71
N THR A 58 -14.50 7.90 -15.95
CA THR A 58 -14.32 7.08 -17.14
C THR A 58 -13.09 7.60 -17.87
N ILE A 59 -12.05 6.77 -17.97
CA ILE A 59 -10.79 7.12 -18.64
C ILE A 59 -10.61 6.10 -19.76
N GLU A 60 -10.52 6.58 -21.01
CA GLU A 60 -10.27 5.74 -22.20
C GLU A 60 -11.21 4.53 -22.35
N GLY A 61 -12.44 4.63 -21.84
CA GLY A 61 -13.46 3.56 -21.90
C GLY A 61 -13.48 2.62 -20.70
N GLU A 62 -12.56 2.77 -19.74
CA GLU A 62 -12.60 2.05 -18.47
C GLU A 62 -13.30 2.87 -17.40
N GLU A 63 -14.21 2.23 -16.65
CA GLU A 63 -14.89 2.86 -15.52
C GLU A 63 -14.14 2.60 -14.21
N TYR A 64 -13.81 3.69 -13.52
CA TYR A 64 -13.16 3.72 -12.23
C TYR A 64 -14.19 4.10 -11.17
N ASN A 65 -14.56 3.13 -10.34
CA ASN A 65 -15.51 3.34 -9.25
C ASN A 65 -14.77 3.87 -8.01
N TYR A 66 -15.20 4.99 -7.43
CA TYR A 66 -14.52 5.51 -6.24
C TYR A 66 -14.55 4.56 -5.03
N LYS A 67 -15.58 3.69 -4.93
CA LYS A 67 -15.76 2.76 -3.80
C LYS A 67 -14.71 1.65 -3.74
N THR A 68 -14.00 1.38 -4.84
CA THR A 68 -12.92 0.38 -4.86
C THR A 68 -11.57 0.96 -4.43
N TYR A 69 -11.49 2.27 -4.21
CA TYR A 69 -10.29 2.96 -3.76
C TYR A 69 -10.40 3.31 -2.27
N GLU A 70 -9.27 3.20 -1.57
CA GLU A 70 -9.20 3.68 -0.20
C GLU A 70 -9.31 5.21 -0.17
N GLU A 71 -10.15 5.72 0.74
CA GLU A 71 -10.24 7.15 0.99
C GLU A 71 -8.91 7.64 1.58
N LYS A 72 -8.37 8.72 1.01
CA LYS A 72 -7.13 9.29 1.52
C LYS A 72 -7.38 9.91 2.90
N ALA A 73 -6.77 9.34 3.94
CA ALA A 73 -6.84 9.89 5.30
C ALA A 73 -6.50 11.39 5.31
N THR A 74 -7.42 12.21 5.82
CA THR A 74 -7.29 13.67 5.88
C THR A 74 -6.44 14.09 7.06
N GLY A 75 -5.14 14.28 6.82
CA GLY A 75 -4.21 14.79 7.83
C GLY A 75 -3.98 13.85 9.00
N TRP A 76 -2.96 14.13 9.79
CA TRP A 76 -2.73 13.41 11.04
C TRP A 76 -3.40 14.24 12.13
N SER A 77 -4.32 13.64 12.88
CA SER A 77 -5.01 14.34 13.96
C SER A 77 -4.10 14.62 15.16
N CYS A 78 -2.89 14.05 15.20
CA CYS A 78 -1.89 14.20 16.26
C CYS A 78 -0.46 14.05 15.72
N HIS A 79 0.52 14.41 16.53
CA HIS A 79 1.94 14.39 16.14
C HIS A 79 2.51 12.95 16.16
N PRO A 80 3.37 12.55 15.18
CA PRO A 80 3.99 11.21 15.10
C PRO A 80 4.53 10.62 16.41
N ALA A 81 5.08 11.48 17.28
CA ALA A 81 5.68 11.08 18.56
C ALA A 81 4.66 10.69 19.65
N GLU A 82 3.37 11.00 19.48
CA GLU A 82 2.31 10.65 20.43
C GLU A 82 1.72 9.24 20.18
N PHE A 83 2.19 8.51 19.16
CA PHE A 83 1.56 7.26 18.69
C PHE A 83 2.33 5.97 19.00
N LEU A 84 3.58 6.08 19.48
CA LEU A 84 4.42 4.91 19.69
C LEU A 84 4.08 4.26 21.04
N ASP A 85 3.11 3.36 21.05
CA ASP A 85 3.07 2.31 22.08
C ASP A 85 4.02 1.20 21.62
N ASP A 86 5.25 1.25 22.14
CA ASP A 86 6.30 0.26 21.84
C ASP A 86 5.92 -1.17 22.28
N GLU A 87 4.88 -1.33 23.11
CA GLU A 87 4.42 -2.62 23.67
C GLU A 87 3.47 -3.42 22.74
N ARG A 88 3.00 -2.85 21.63
CA ARG A 88 1.98 -3.49 20.76
C ARG A 88 2.53 -4.50 19.75
N VAL A 89 3.80 -4.38 19.38
CA VAL A 89 4.48 -5.29 18.46
C VAL A 89 5.77 -5.69 19.16
N ASN A 90 5.78 -6.86 19.79
CA ASN A 90 7.01 -7.36 20.38
C ASN A 90 8.01 -7.66 19.24
N PRO A 91 9.17 -6.98 19.17
CA PRO A 91 10.17 -7.25 18.16
C PRO A 91 11.02 -8.50 18.50
N GLU A 92 10.90 -9.02 19.72
CA GLU A 92 11.59 -10.24 20.10
C GLU A 92 10.91 -11.45 19.45
N GLU A 93 11.68 -12.22 18.68
CA GLU A 93 11.31 -13.58 18.29
C GLU A 93 11.10 -14.39 19.57
N ILE A 94 9.86 -14.55 20.01
CA ILE A 94 9.55 -15.51 21.07
C ILE A 94 9.76 -16.89 20.45
N LEU A 95 10.99 -17.41 20.60
CA LEU A 95 11.40 -18.76 20.18
C LEU A 95 10.61 -19.89 20.89
N GLY A 96 9.64 -19.54 21.74
CA GLY A 96 8.76 -20.42 22.50
C GLY A 96 7.43 -20.77 21.84
N ALA A 97 7.11 -20.29 20.64
CA ALA A 97 5.85 -20.60 19.93
C ALA A 97 5.73 -22.04 19.40
N VAL A 98 6.50 -22.99 19.95
CA VAL A 98 6.42 -24.42 19.63
C VAL A 98 5.20 -24.98 20.35
N GLY A 99 4.05 -24.93 19.68
CA GLY A 99 2.75 -25.27 20.26
C GLY A 99 1.61 -24.33 19.83
N GLU A 100 1.96 -23.13 19.40
CA GLU A 100 1.00 -22.06 19.09
C GLU A 100 0.67 -21.99 17.60
N ILE A 101 -0.48 -21.40 17.28
CA ILE A 101 -0.94 -21.24 15.91
C ILE A 101 -0.20 -20.05 15.28
N ASN A 102 0.63 -20.35 14.29
CA ASN A 102 1.43 -19.38 13.56
C ASN A 102 0.85 -19.15 12.17
N VAL A 103 0.57 -17.90 11.84
CA VAL A 103 0.06 -17.51 10.53
C VAL A 103 1.11 -16.69 9.79
N PHE A 104 1.43 -17.10 8.57
CA PHE A 104 2.38 -16.40 7.71
C PHE A 104 1.62 -15.79 6.53
N THR A 105 1.89 -14.51 6.26
CA THR A 105 1.30 -13.79 5.14
C THR A 105 2.33 -13.47 4.08
N ASP A 106 1.95 -13.59 2.81
CA ASP A 106 2.75 -13.08 1.72
C ASP A 106 1.89 -12.59 0.54
N GLY A 107 2.50 -11.72 -0.25
CA GLY A 107 1.95 -11.20 -1.49
C GLY A 107 3.02 -11.30 -2.57
N SER A 108 2.60 -11.66 -3.77
CA SER A 108 3.48 -11.81 -4.93
C SER A 108 2.99 -10.92 -6.08
N LYS A 109 3.95 -10.46 -6.89
CA LYS A 109 3.66 -9.80 -8.16
C LYS A 109 4.70 -10.23 -9.18
N MET A 110 4.25 -10.88 -10.25
CA MET A 110 5.10 -11.36 -11.34
C MET A 110 4.50 -10.96 -12.68
N GLY A 111 5.14 -10.02 -13.37
CA GLY A 111 4.67 -9.56 -14.68
C GLY A 111 3.22 -9.09 -14.62
N GLN A 112 2.33 -9.90 -15.22
CA GLN A 112 0.89 -9.63 -15.26
C GLN A 112 0.05 -10.30 -14.16
N ASP A 113 0.70 -10.98 -13.21
CA ASP A 113 0.02 -11.70 -12.15
C ASP A 113 0.30 -11.08 -10.78
N VAL A 114 -0.76 -10.93 -10.00
CA VAL A 114 -0.71 -10.48 -8.62
C VAL A 114 -1.43 -11.52 -7.76
N GLY A 115 -0.76 -12.01 -6.73
CA GLY A 115 -1.28 -13.05 -5.85
C GLY A 115 -1.11 -12.66 -4.38
N SER A 116 -2.00 -13.14 -3.55
CA SER A 116 -2.00 -12.93 -2.11
C SER A 116 -2.28 -14.26 -1.44
N ALA A 117 -1.61 -14.56 -0.32
CA ALA A 117 -1.79 -15.82 0.38
C ALA A 117 -1.48 -15.69 1.86
N PHE A 118 -2.12 -16.54 2.67
CA PHE A 118 -1.65 -16.84 4.01
C PHE A 118 -1.65 -18.36 4.25
N CYS A 119 -0.80 -18.81 5.16
CA CYS A 119 -0.77 -20.19 5.62
C CYS A 119 -0.68 -20.24 7.14
N VAL A 120 -1.33 -21.23 7.71
CA VAL A 120 -1.46 -21.43 9.15
C VAL A 120 -0.75 -22.73 9.51
N PHE A 121 0.14 -22.65 10.49
CA PHE A 121 0.90 -23.76 11.03
C PHE A 121 0.56 -23.93 12.52
N GLY A 122 0.29 -25.16 12.93
CA GLY A 122 0.22 -25.55 14.34
C GLY A 122 1.60 -26.00 14.84
N GLU A 123 1.64 -27.03 15.69
CA GLU A 123 2.85 -27.52 16.36
C GLU A 123 4.02 -27.90 15.41
N GLN A 124 3.74 -28.10 14.11
CA GLN A 124 4.71 -28.22 13.01
C GLN A 124 4.05 -28.52 11.64
N GLU A 125 2.74 -28.75 11.62
CA GLU A 125 2.00 -29.05 10.39
C GLU A 125 1.17 -27.87 9.91
N ARG A 126 1.01 -27.78 8.59
CA ARG A 126 0.14 -26.79 7.95
C ARG A 126 -1.31 -27.21 8.10
N ILE A 127 -2.07 -26.46 8.90
CA ILE A 127 -3.47 -26.75 9.22
C ILE A 127 -4.47 -26.01 8.32
N ALA A 128 -4.09 -24.87 7.77
CA ALA A 128 -4.93 -24.12 6.83
C ALA A 128 -4.10 -23.30 5.84
N GLU A 129 -4.71 -22.98 4.70
CA GLU A 129 -4.16 -22.02 3.74
C GLU A 129 -5.27 -21.27 3.02
N TRP A 130 -4.96 -20.05 2.59
CA TRP A 130 -5.78 -19.26 1.69
C TRP A 130 -4.90 -18.67 0.59
N LYS A 131 -5.44 -18.62 -0.63
CA LYS A 131 -4.80 -18.02 -1.80
C LYS A 131 -5.84 -17.25 -2.60
N GLY A 132 -5.52 -16.00 -2.93
CA GLY A 132 -6.33 -15.13 -3.77
C GLY A 132 -5.51 -14.61 -4.95
N ARG A 133 -6.08 -14.69 -6.16
CA ARG A 133 -5.55 -13.97 -7.32
C ARG A 133 -6.19 -12.59 -7.37
N LEU A 134 -5.36 -11.56 -7.50
CA LEU A 134 -5.78 -10.17 -7.54
C LEU A 134 -5.72 -9.63 -8.96
N SER A 135 -6.34 -8.46 -9.17
CA SER A 135 -6.25 -7.76 -10.45
C SER A 135 -4.80 -7.36 -10.75
N LEU A 136 -4.47 -7.32 -12.04
CA LEU A 136 -3.20 -6.83 -12.57
C LEU A 136 -2.81 -5.44 -12.01
N ASN A 137 -3.83 -4.62 -11.78
CA ASN A 137 -3.69 -3.24 -11.32
C ASN A 137 -3.27 -3.15 -9.85
N ASN A 138 -3.34 -4.26 -9.10
CA ASN A 138 -2.92 -4.28 -7.71
C ASN A 138 -1.38 -4.26 -7.61
N SER A 139 -0.88 -3.56 -6.61
CA SER A 139 0.54 -3.54 -6.24
C SER A 139 0.89 -4.73 -5.34
N LEU A 140 2.19 -5.03 -5.24
CA LEU A 140 2.72 -6.01 -4.28
C LEU A 140 2.28 -5.67 -2.84
N SER A 141 2.32 -4.38 -2.47
CA SER A 141 1.91 -3.92 -1.14
C SER A 141 0.42 -4.18 -0.88
N GLN A 142 -0.45 -3.92 -1.86
CA GLN A 142 -1.88 -4.23 -1.74
C GLN A 142 -2.12 -5.73 -1.62
N ALA A 143 -1.33 -6.55 -2.32
CA ALA A 143 -1.43 -8.00 -2.21
C ALA A 143 -1.10 -8.50 -0.80
N LYS A 144 -0.02 -7.97 -0.20
CA LYS A 144 0.35 -8.29 1.18
C LYS A 144 -0.71 -7.82 2.18
N GLN A 145 -1.29 -6.63 1.95
CA GLN A 145 -2.34 -6.09 2.80
C GLN A 145 -3.63 -6.93 2.75
N ILE A 146 -3.99 -7.47 1.57
CA ILE A 146 -5.14 -8.36 1.43
C ILE A 146 -4.91 -9.70 2.16
N ALA A 147 -3.68 -10.24 2.12
CA ALA A 147 -3.36 -11.48 2.85
C ALA A 147 -3.63 -11.31 4.35
N LEU A 148 -3.16 -10.20 4.91
CA LEU A 148 -3.39 -9.82 6.30
C LEU A 148 -4.89 -9.65 6.61
N GLN A 149 -5.66 -9.04 5.71
CA GLN A 149 -7.11 -8.89 5.92
C GLN A 149 -7.84 -10.23 5.98
N GLU A 150 -7.49 -11.18 5.10
CA GLU A 150 -8.11 -12.50 5.07
C GLU A 150 -7.68 -13.36 6.26
N GLU A 151 -6.43 -13.24 6.69
CA GLU A 151 -5.95 -13.81 7.95
C GLU A 151 -6.76 -13.30 9.15
N ILE A 152 -6.95 -11.98 9.27
CA ILE A 152 -7.68 -11.42 10.42
C ILE A 152 -9.11 -11.98 10.46
N LYS A 153 -9.76 -12.13 9.31
CA LYS A 153 -11.07 -12.79 9.23
C LYS A 153 -11.01 -14.24 9.69
N TYR A 154 -9.96 -14.97 9.29
CA TYR A 154 -9.74 -16.34 9.73
C TYR A 154 -9.58 -16.42 11.25
N ALA A 155 -8.71 -15.60 11.84
CA ALA A 155 -8.47 -15.55 13.29
C ALA A 155 -9.75 -15.20 14.07
N GLN A 156 -10.54 -14.25 13.57
CA GLN A 156 -11.83 -13.88 14.16
C GLN A 156 -12.84 -15.03 14.18
N ILE A 157 -12.82 -15.90 13.15
CA ILE A 157 -13.70 -17.07 13.07
C ILE A 157 -13.25 -18.17 14.03
N GLN A 158 -11.93 -18.40 14.16
CA GLN A 158 -11.40 -19.44 15.04
C GLN A 158 -11.46 -19.07 16.53
N GLN A 159 -11.55 -17.78 16.88
CA GLN A 159 -11.50 -17.28 18.27
C GLN A 159 -10.25 -17.70 19.05
N GLU A 160 -9.19 -18.08 18.33
CA GLU A 160 -7.91 -18.50 18.90
C GLU A 160 -6.90 -17.36 18.84
N GLN A 161 -6.00 -17.33 19.83
CA GLN A 161 -4.85 -16.45 19.80
C GLN A 161 -3.86 -16.95 18.74
N VAL A 162 -3.54 -16.10 17.77
CA VAL A 162 -2.64 -16.43 16.65
C VAL A 162 -1.45 -15.49 16.60
N ASN A 163 -0.30 -16.05 16.25
CA ASN A 163 0.91 -15.28 16.01
C ASN A 163 1.03 -14.94 14.53
N ILE A 164 1.08 -13.65 14.21
CA ILE A 164 1.11 -13.15 12.83
C ILE A 164 2.55 -12.84 12.43
N TRP A 165 3.00 -13.47 11.35
CA TRP A 165 4.33 -13.30 10.79
C TRP A 165 4.23 -12.62 9.42
N SER A 166 4.86 -11.45 9.31
CA SER A 166 4.92 -10.68 8.06
C SER A 166 6.29 -10.06 7.86
N ASP A 167 6.83 -10.17 6.64
CA ASP A 167 8.09 -9.54 6.23
C ASP A 167 7.93 -8.05 5.87
N SER A 168 6.69 -7.54 5.86
CA SER A 168 6.36 -6.23 5.33
C SER A 168 6.55 -5.12 6.35
N GLN A 169 7.67 -4.40 6.25
CA GLN A 169 7.94 -3.23 7.11
C GLN A 169 6.87 -2.14 7.01
N SER A 170 6.22 -1.97 5.84
CA SER A 170 5.16 -0.98 5.65
C SER A 170 3.90 -1.35 6.44
N ILE A 171 3.53 -2.63 6.47
CA ILE A 171 2.44 -3.14 7.30
C ILE A 171 2.77 -2.93 8.77
N ARG A 172 3.97 -3.33 9.22
CA ARG A 172 4.39 -3.14 10.62
C ARG A 172 4.28 -1.68 11.07
N LYS A 173 4.78 -0.74 10.25
CA LYS A 173 4.68 0.71 10.53
C LYS A 173 3.23 1.19 10.54
N ALA A 174 2.37 0.65 9.68
CA ALA A 174 0.96 1.03 9.63
C ALA A 174 0.17 0.48 10.83
N LEU A 175 0.52 -0.70 11.35
CA LEU A 175 -0.08 -1.29 12.55
C LEU A 175 0.28 -0.52 13.83
N LEU A 176 1.51 -0.01 13.91
CA LEU A 176 1.93 0.87 15.00
C LEU A 176 1.24 2.24 14.96
N ASN A 177 0.56 2.60 13.86
CA ASN A 177 -0.11 3.89 13.71
C ASN A 177 -1.57 3.83 14.20
N GLN A 178 -1.76 4.16 15.47
CA GLN A 178 -3.03 4.01 16.20
C GLN A 178 -4.22 4.85 15.69
N LYS A 179 -3.98 5.92 14.92
CA LYS A 179 -5.05 6.80 14.40
C LYS A 179 -5.14 6.80 12.87
N SER A 180 -4.72 5.72 12.23
CA SER A 180 -5.02 5.50 10.82
C SER A 180 -6.54 5.32 10.63
N ASN A 181 -7.18 6.25 9.92
CA ASN A 181 -8.60 6.16 9.56
C ASN A 181 -8.90 5.07 8.51
N SER A 182 -7.91 4.30 8.06
CA SER A 182 -8.16 3.21 7.13
C SER A 182 -8.88 2.07 7.84
N GLN A 183 -9.98 1.61 7.23
CA GLN A 183 -10.89 0.55 7.73
C GLN A 183 -10.19 -0.78 8.04
N ILE A 184 -8.94 -0.92 7.60
CA ILE A 184 -8.09 -2.11 7.73
C ILE A 184 -7.32 -2.08 9.05
N HIS A 185 -6.99 -0.89 9.56
CA HIS A 185 -6.17 -0.70 10.75
C HIS A 185 -7.00 -0.55 12.04
N SER A 186 -8.24 -0.06 11.95
CA SER A 186 -9.11 0.18 13.10
C SER A 186 -9.70 -1.10 13.75
N ARG A 187 -9.41 -2.28 13.20
CA ARG A 187 -9.96 -3.58 13.66
C ARG A 187 -9.00 -4.43 14.50
N LEU A 188 -7.78 -3.94 14.76
CA LEU A 188 -6.78 -4.66 15.54
C LEU A 188 -6.74 -4.12 16.97
N SER A 189 -7.54 -4.73 17.84
CA SER A 189 -7.38 -4.68 19.28
C SER A 189 -6.55 -5.91 19.68
N VAL A 190 -5.24 -5.74 19.88
CA VAL A 190 -4.41 -6.77 20.49
C VAL A 190 -4.43 -6.50 21.99
N GLN A 191 -5.09 -7.37 22.75
CA GLN A 191 -4.99 -7.39 24.20
C GLN A 191 -4.03 -8.53 24.59
N HIS A 192 -3.05 -8.19 25.42
CA HIS A 192 -2.10 -9.16 25.98
C HIS A 192 -2.68 -9.89 27.19
N SER A 193 -2.18 -11.12 27.38
CA SER A 193 -1.87 -11.67 28.69
C SER A 193 -0.35 -11.83 28.77
#